data_AF-A0A101L5N5-F1
#
_entry.id   AF-A0A101L5N5-F1
#
_cell.length_a   1.000
_cell.length_b   1.000
_cell.length_c   1.000
_cell.angle_alpha   90.00
_cell.angle_beta   90.00
_cell.angle_gamma   90.00
#
_symmetry.space_group_name_H-M   'P 1'
#
loop_
_entity.id
_entity.type
_entity.pdbx_description
1 polymer ?
#
loop_
_entity_poly.entity_id
_entity_poly.type
_entity_poly.pdbx_seq_one_letter_code
_entity_poly.pdbx_strand_id
1 'polypeptide(L)'
;MDQPAAGTGPKNADEEAEALAAVERHHAGMLKRLTALTETLVNAVRGRDAVAEHSAHEVLVEWCEDDLVPHALAEEGPLYGGPRNLPEGRLLVDGMLAEHQVIVGLVEELRGSTGVDAAVAAGSIRNIFGLHLEKENTLLMPLIVATPGLSLARAVEGLHELVGEAHVHRPGTGSGSSV
;
A
#
# COMPACT_ATOMS: atom_id res chain seq x y z
N MET A 1 -7.77 -20.23 -33.69
CA MET A 1 -8.87 -20.30 -32.70
C MET A 1 -8.58 -19.16 -31.74
N ASP A 2 -9.09 -17.97 -32.05
CA ASP A 2 -8.85 -16.77 -31.25
C ASP A 2 -9.63 -16.89 -29.94
N GLN A 3 -8.90 -16.84 -28.84
CA GLN A 3 -9.47 -16.72 -27.50
C GLN A 3 -9.91 -15.26 -27.33
N PRO A 4 -11.16 -14.98 -26.90
CA PRO A 4 -11.60 -13.60 -26.71
C PRO A 4 -10.79 -12.95 -25.58
N ALA A 5 -10.29 -11.74 -25.81
CA ALA A 5 -9.64 -10.94 -24.80
C ALA A 5 -10.56 -10.77 -23.58
N ALA A 6 -10.09 -11.18 -22.40
CA ALA A 6 -10.85 -11.09 -21.17
C ALA A 6 -11.11 -9.62 -20.78
N GLY A 7 -12.36 -9.20 -20.90
CA GLY A 7 -12.94 -8.06 -20.18
C GLY A 7 -12.77 -6.69 -20.85
N THR A 8 -13.50 -6.44 -21.93
CA THR A 8 -13.70 -5.11 -22.52
C THR A 8 -15.12 -4.58 -22.28
N GLY A 9 -15.70 -4.87 -21.11
CA GLY A 9 -16.95 -4.24 -20.68
C GLY A 9 -16.71 -2.78 -20.26
N PRO A 10 -17.69 -1.88 -20.39
CA PRO A 10 -17.58 -0.53 -19.84
C PRO A 10 -17.37 -0.62 -18.33
N LYS A 11 -16.38 0.09 -17.80
CA LYS A 11 -16.14 0.17 -16.35
C LYS A 11 -17.31 0.87 -15.65
N ASN A 12 -17.69 0.37 -14.48
CA ASN A 12 -18.79 0.91 -13.69
C ASN A 12 -18.28 2.05 -12.80
N ALA A 13 -18.87 3.23 -12.93
CA ALA A 13 -18.43 4.41 -12.17
C ALA A 13 -18.55 4.24 -10.65
N ASP A 14 -19.56 3.50 -10.17
CA ASP A 14 -19.76 3.27 -8.74
C ASP A 14 -18.69 2.32 -8.18
N GLU A 15 -18.33 1.27 -8.93
CA GLU A 15 -17.26 0.32 -8.56
C GLU A 15 -15.89 1.01 -8.55
N GLU A 16 -15.61 1.88 -9.53
CA GLU A 16 -14.37 2.66 -9.57
C GLU A 16 -14.27 3.63 -8.38
N ALA A 17 -15.37 4.28 -8.01
CA ALA A 17 -15.42 5.18 -6.86
C ALA A 17 -15.27 4.43 -5.54
N GLU A 18 -15.89 3.24 -5.40
CA GLU A 18 -15.73 2.39 -4.23
C GLU A 18 -14.28 1.89 -4.09
N ALA A 19 -13.68 1.43 -5.19
CA ALA A 19 -12.28 1.00 -5.21
C ALA A 19 -11.33 2.13 -4.84
N LEU A 20 -11.50 3.32 -5.44
CA LEU A 20 -10.71 4.51 -5.11
C LEU A 20 -10.78 4.83 -3.61
N ALA A 21 -12.01 4.89 -3.07
CA ALA A 21 -12.19 5.21 -1.66
C ALA A 21 -11.64 4.10 -0.73
N ALA A 22 -11.66 2.84 -1.16
CA ALA A 22 -11.08 1.72 -0.40
C ALA A 22 -9.55 1.83 -0.32
N VAL A 23 -8.89 2.05 -1.46
CA VAL A 23 -7.44 2.24 -1.55
C VAL A 23 -7.01 3.47 -0.73
N GLU A 24 -7.68 4.61 -0.88
CA GLU A 24 -7.38 5.82 -0.10
C GLU A 24 -7.49 5.60 1.41
N ARG A 25 -8.51 4.86 1.86
CA ARG A 25 -8.67 4.51 3.29
C ARG A 25 -7.56 3.60 3.77
N HIS A 26 -7.18 2.60 2.97
CA HIS A 26 -6.08 1.68 3.27
C HIS A 26 -4.76 2.44 3.40
N HIS A 27 -4.42 3.28 2.42
CA HIS A 27 -3.24 4.15 2.43
C HIS A 27 -3.19 5.05 3.66
N ALA A 28 -4.31 5.70 4.01
CA ALA A 28 -4.40 6.51 5.22
C ALA A 28 -4.16 5.68 6.49
N GLY A 29 -4.66 4.45 6.53
CA GLY A 29 -4.44 3.49 7.62
C GLY A 29 -2.97 3.11 7.77
N MET A 30 -2.31 2.72 6.68
CA MET A 30 -0.90 2.35 6.67
C MET A 30 0.00 3.52 7.08
N LEU A 31 -0.20 4.71 6.52
CA LEU A 31 0.60 5.89 6.86
C LEU A 31 0.43 6.27 8.34
N LYS A 32 -0.78 6.17 8.88
CA LYS A 32 -1.04 6.40 10.31
C LYS A 32 -0.30 5.38 11.18
N ARG A 33 -0.33 4.09 10.80
CA ARG A 33 0.38 3.02 11.53
C ARG A 33 1.89 3.23 11.51
N LEU A 34 2.47 3.45 10.32
CA LEU A 34 3.89 3.73 10.15
C LEU A 34 4.34 4.96 10.95
N THR A 35 3.52 6.02 10.96
CA THR A 35 3.80 7.23 11.74
C THR A 35 3.89 6.91 13.23
N ALA A 36 2.91 6.17 13.77
CA ALA A 36 2.91 5.79 15.18
C ALA A 36 4.11 4.92 15.55
N LEU A 37 4.44 3.91 14.74
CA LEU A 37 5.60 3.03 14.97
C LEU A 37 6.92 3.80 14.94
N THR A 38 7.08 4.69 13.95
CA THR A 38 8.25 5.57 13.83
C THR A 38 8.38 6.47 15.06
N GLU A 39 7.29 7.07 15.54
CA GLU A 39 7.30 7.93 16.72
C GLU A 39 7.66 7.16 17.99
N THR A 40 7.14 5.93 18.16
CA THR A 40 7.51 5.06 19.28
C THR A 40 9.01 4.80 19.31
N LEU A 41 9.61 4.41 18.18
CA LEU A 41 11.05 4.18 18.08
C LEU A 41 11.85 5.47 18.37
N VAL A 42 11.50 6.58 17.73
CA VAL A 42 12.17 7.87 17.92
C VAL A 42 12.14 8.32 19.39
N ASN A 43 11.00 8.13 20.06
CA ASN A 43 10.85 8.50 21.47
C ASN A 43 11.68 7.62 22.40
N ALA A 44 11.75 6.31 22.14
CA ALA A 44 12.60 5.40 22.90
C ALA A 44 14.09 5.75 22.77
N VAL A 45 14.55 6.01 21.54
CA VAL A 45 15.92 6.46 21.25
C VAL A 45 16.24 7.78 21.96
N ARG A 46 15.34 8.76 21.90
CA ARG A 46 15.50 10.05 22.59
C ARG A 46 15.55 9.90 24.11
N GLY A 47 14.73 8.99 24.64
CA GLY A 47 14.70 8.64 26.07
C GLY A 47 15.91 7.86 26.55
N ARG A 48 16.74 7.34 25.63
CA ARG A 48 17.84 6.40 25.91
C ARG A 48 17.37 5.16 26.67
N ASP A 49 16.16 4.70 26.37
CA ASP A 49 15.58 3.48 26.92
C ASP A 49 15.87 2.32 25.98
N ALA A 50 16.93 1.56 26.28
CA ALA A 50 17.40 0.48 25.42
C ALA A 50 16.38 -0.67 25.27
N VAL A 51 15.56 -0.92 26.29
CA VAL A 51 14.53 -1.98 26.24
C VAL A 51 13.38 -1.53 25.34
N ALA A 52 12.89 -0.30 25.56
CA ALA A 52 11.83 0.26 24.73
C ALA A 52 12.29 0.44 23.27
N GLU A 53 13.56 0.81 23.05
CA GLU A 53 14.13 0.96 21.72
C GLU A 53 14.13 -0.37 20.97
N HIS A 54 14.66 -1.43 21.60
CA HIS A 54 14.71 -2.76 21.00
C HIS A 54 13.31 -3.27 20.63
N SER A 55 12.34 -3.18 21.55
CA SER A 55 10.96 -3.60 21.26
C SER A 55 10.29 -2.75 20.17
N ALA A 56 10.51 -1.43 20.15
CA ALA A 56 9.93 -0.56 19.13
C ALA A 56 10.55 -0.81 17.75
N HIS A 57 11.85 -1.11 17.71
CA HIS A 57 12.58 -1.46 16.50
C HIS A 57 12.07 -2.77 15.91
N GLU A 58 11.98 -3.84 16.71
CA GLU A 58 11.48 -5.14 16.24
C GLU A 58 10.06 -5.04 15.67
N VAL A 59 9.15 -4.36 16.37
CA VAL A 59 7.76 -4.20 15.90
C VAL A 59 7.67 -3.40 14.61
N LEU A 60 8.53 -2.38 14.43
CA LEU A 60 8.55 -1.61 13.18
C LEU A 60 9.12 -2.44 12.02
N VAL A 61 10.20 -3.19 12.26
CA VAL A 61 10.81 -4.07 11.26
C VAL A 61 9.82 -5.16 10.82
N GLU A 62 9.17 -5.83 11.78
CA GLU A 62 8.14 -6.84 11.52
C GLU A 62 7.00 -6.26 10.66
N TRP A 63 6.43 -5.11 11.04
CA TRP A 63 5.38 -4.46 10.25
C TRP A 63 5.86 -4.04 8.84
N CYS A 64 7.12 -3.62 8.70
CA CYS A 64 7.66 -3.31 7.38
C CYS A 64 7.75 -4.56 6.48
N GLU A 65 8.09 -5.71 7.05
CA GLU A 65 8.25 -6.98 6.32
C GLU A 65 6.90 -7.63 5.98
N ASP A 66 5.94 -7.54 6.90
CA ASP A 66 4.66 -8.23 6.78
C ASP A 66 3.59 -7.39 6.07
N ASP A 67 3.66 -6.06 6.14
CA ASP A 67 2.65 -5.17 5.57
C ASP A 67 3.23 -4.24 4.49
N LEU A 68 4.25 -3.44 4.83
CA LEU A 68 4.72 -2.35 3.94
C LEU A 68 5.31 -2.85 2.62
N VAL A 69 6.25 -3.79 2.70
CA VAL A 69 6.93 -4.34 1.51
C VAL A 69 5.97 -5.18 0.67
N PRO A 70 5.15 -6.09 1.24
CA PRO A 70 4.13 -6.81 0.48
C PRO A 70 3.15 -5.91 -0.24
N HIS A 71 2.69 -4.82 0.40
CA HIS A 71 1.83 -3.82 -0.21
C HIS A 71 2.47 -3.19 -1.46
N ALA A 72 3.68 -2.63 -1.32
CA ALA A 72 4.39 -2.02 -2.44
C ALA A 72 4.59 -3.00 -3.62
N LEU A 73 4.97 -4.26 -3.33
CA LEU A 73 5.16 -5.27 -4.38
C LEU A 73 3.85 -5.71 -5.04
N ALA A 74 2.73 -5.71 -4.30
CA ALA A 74 1.42 -6.09 -4.82
C ALA A 74 0.89 -5.10 -5.87
N GLU A 75 1.32 -3.83 -5.84
CA GLU A 75 0.90 -2.79 -6.78
C GLU A 75 1.55 -2.94 -8.16
N GLU A 76 2.81 -3.40 -8.20
CA GLU A 76 3.67 -3.27 -9.39
C GLU A 76 3.12 -3.94 -10.65
N GLY A 77 2.41 -5.05 -10.50
CA GLY A 77 1.79 -5.75 -11.62
C GLY A 77 0.41 -5.16 -11.96
N PRO A 78 -0.60 -5.38 -11.10
CA PRO A 78 -1.99 -5.05 -11.39
C PRO A 78 -2.25 -3.55 -11.52
N LEU A 79 -1.71 -2.73 -10.61
CA LEU A 79 -2.02 -1.31 -10.54
C LEU A 79 -1.18 -0.49 -11.52
N TYR A 80 0.11 -0.83 -11.67
CA TYR A 80 1.04 -0.05 -12.48
C TYR A 80 1.09 -0.52 -13.95
N GLY A 81 0.74 -1.77 -14.23
CA GLY A 81 0.88 -2.37 -15.55
C GLY A 81 0.13 -1.61 -16.65
N GLY A 82 -1.11 -1.18 -16.39
CA GLY A 82 -1.90 -0.39 -17.33
C GLY A 82 -1.30 1.00 -17.58
N PRO A 83 -1.21 1.87 -16.54
CA PRO A 83 -0.66 3.22 -16.66
C PRO A 83 0.75 3.30 -17.24
N ARG A 84 1.61 2.31 -16.99
CA ARG A 84 2.98 2.29 -17.52
C ARG A 84 3.03 2.25 -19.06
N ASN A 85 1.98 1.73 -19.70
CA ASN A 85 1.87 1.68 -21.15
C ASN A 85 1.32 2.98 -21.77
N LEU A 86 0.98 3.98 -20.95
CA LEU A 86 0.53 5.29 -21.40
C LEU A 86 1.70 6.29 -21.42
N PRO A 87 1.81 7.16 -22.44
CA PRO A 87 2.82 8.23 -22.46
C PRO A 87 2.78 9.11 -21.21
N GLU A 88 1.59 9.44 -20.70
CA GLU A 88 1.36 10.30 -19.56
C GLU A 88 1.71 9.62 -18.22
N GLY A 89 1.55 8.29 -18.14
CA GLY A 89 1.77 7.51 -16.91
C GLY A 89 3.17 6.91 -16.79
N ARG A 90 3.90 6.71 -17.90
CA ARG A 90 5.16 5.96 -17.91
C ARG A 90 6.23 6.51 -16.96
N LEU A 91 6.53 7.81 -17.03
CA LEU A 91 7.58 8.40 -16.19
C LEU A 91 7.18 8.45 -14.71
N LEU A 92 5.88 8.60 -14.42
CA LEU A 92 5.37 8.54 -13.05
C LEU A 92 5.57 7.14 -12.47
N VAL A 93 5.14 6.10 -13.19
CA VAL A 93 5.28 4.71 -12.75
C VAL A 93 6.74 4.31 -12.60
N ASP A 94 7.61 4.66 -13.56
CA ASP A 94 9.05 4.35 -13.46
C ASP A 94 9.67 5.02 -12.22
N GLY A 95 9.22 6.23 -11.85
CA GLY A 95 9.62 6.90 -10.61
C GLY A 95 9.08 6.23 -9.34
N MET A 96 7.81 5.78 -9.35
CA MET A 96 7.20 5.08 -8.21
C MET A 96 7.86 3.71 -7.96
N LEU A 97 8.20 2.97 -9.02
CA LEU A 97 8.98 1.72 -8.90
C LEU A 97 10.37 1.95 -8.31
N ALA A 98 11.03 3.06 -8.67
CA ALA A 98 12.31 3.42 -8.06
C ALA A 98 12.14 3.75 -6.57
N GLU A 99 11.02 4.33 -6.16
CA GLU A 99 10.72 4.57 -4.75
C GLU A 99 10.46 3.28 -3.98
N HIS A 100 9.79 2.29 -4.58
CA HIS A 100 9.67 0.96 -3.96
C HIS A 100 11.03 0.35 -3.65
N GLN A 101 11.98 0.45 -4.59
CA GLN A 101 13.35 -0.01 -4.37
C GLN A 101 14.04 0.74 -3.23
N VAL A 102 13.83 2.05 -3.13
CA VAL A 102 14.35 2.87 -2.03
C VAL A 102 13.71 2.46 -0.69
N ILE A 103 12.40 2.24 -0.65
CA ILE A 103 11.69 1.78 0.55
C ILE A 103 12.24 0.43 1.02
N VAL A 104 12.36 -0.55 0.13
CA VAL A 104 12.94 -1.87 0.45
C VAL A 104 14.37 -1.73 0.96
N GLY A 105 15.19 -0.90 0.32
CA GLY A 105 16.56 -0.64 0.76
C GLY A 105 16.62 -0.01 2.16
N LEU A 106 15.74 0.93 2.46
CA LEU A 106 15.65 1.57 3.78
C LEU A 106 15.13 0.61 4.86
N VAL A 107 14.24 -0.34 4.51
CA VAL A 107 13.80 -1.39 5.44
C VAL A 107 14.97 -2.30 5.81
N GLU A 108 15.80 -2.69 4.84
CA GLU A 108 17.02 -3.46 5.11
C GLU A 108 18.06 -2.66 5.93
N GLU A 109 18.19 -1.35 5.67
CA GLU A 109 19.02 -0.47 6.50
C GLU A 109 18.50 -0.39 7.94
N LEU A 110 17.18 -0.22 8.12
CA LEU A 110 16.53 -0.21 9.41
C LEU A 110 16.80 -1.50 10.18
N ARG A 111 16.65 -2.66 9.53
CA ARG A 111 16.90 -3.99 10.11
C ARG A 111 18.30 -4.09 10.73
N GLY A 112 19.32 -3.53 10.07
CA GLY A 112 20.70 -3.55 10.51
C GLY A 112 21.11 -2.42 11.47
N SER A 113 20.23 -1.45 11.72
CA SER A 113 20.54 -0.21 12.44
C SER A 113 20.04 -0.22 13.88
N THR A 114 20.61 0.65 14.72
CA THR A 114 20.19 0.88 16.11
C THR A 114 20.26 2.37 16.45
N GLY A 115 19.68 2.77 17.57
CA GLY A 115 19.77 4.13 18.10
C GLY A 115 19.33 5.20 17.10
N VAL A 116 20.17 6.22 16.94
CA VAL A 116 19.90 7.35 16.05
C VAL A 116 19.77 6.91 14.59
N ASP A 117 20.59 5.98 14.14
CA ASP A 117 20.59 5.53 12.74
C ASP A 117 19.27 4.80 12.41
N ALA A 118 18.78 3.95 13.32
CA ALA A 118 17.47 3.32 13.18
C ALA A 118 16.33 4.36 13.14
N ALA A 119 16.38 5.37 14.00
CA ALA A 119 15.40 6.46 14.01
C ALA A 119 15.41 7.28 12.71
N VAL A 120 16.59 7.48 12.09
CA VAL A 120 16.74 8.16 10.79
C VAL A 120 16.19 7.31 9.65
N ALA A 121 16.50 6.02 9.62
CA ALA A 121 15.98 5.08 8.62
C ALA A 121 14.43 5.04 8.69
N ALA A 122 13.86 4.86 9.89
CA ALA A 122 12.41 4.86 10.11
C ALA A 122 11.74 6.17 9.65
N GLY A 123 12.33 7.32 10.00
CA GLY A 123 11.84 8.62 9.55
C GLY A 123 11.88 8.79 8.03
N SER A 124 12.92 8.25 7.39
CA SER A 124 13.08 8.28 5.92
C SER A 124 12.03 7.41 5.21
N ILE A 125 11.80 6.18 5.71
CA ILE A 125 10.73 5.29 5.22
C ILE A 125 9.39 6.01 5.28
N ARG A 126 9.03 6.58 6.45
CA ARG A 126 7.77 7.30 6.63
C ARG A 126 7.59 8.44 5.63
N ASN A 127 8.63 9.24 5.40
CA ASN A 127 8.54 10.40 4.51
C ASN A 127 8.45 10.00 3.04
N ILE A 128 9.25 9.01 2.59
CA ILE A 128 9.20 8.52 1.21
C ILE A 128 7.88 7.81 0.95
N PHE A 129 7.41 6.96 1.86
CA PHE A 129 6.11 6.30 1.72
C PHE A 129 4.95 7.31 1.71
N GLY A 130 4.98 8.33 2.56
CA GLY A 130 3.98 9.41 2.52
C GLY A 130 3.94 10.16 1.17
N LEU A 131 5.11 10.48 0.60
CA LEU A 131 5.20 11.09 -0.73
C LEU A 131 4.73 10.13 -1.83
N HIS A 132 5.05 8.85 -1.70
CA HIS A 132 4.64 7.80 -2.62
C HIS A 132 3.11 7.72 -2.70
N LEU A 133 2.45 7.54 -1.54
CA LEU A 133 0.99 7.48 -1.42
C LEU A 133 0.30 8.75 -1.95
N GLU A 134 0.87 9.93 -1.72
CA GLU A 134 0.33 11.18 -2.26
C GLU A 134 0.28 11.16 -3.79
N LYS A 135 1.35 10.71 -4.46
CA LYS A 135 1.38 10.62 -5.93
C LYS A 135 0.44 9.54 -6.44
N GLU A 136 0.35 8.43 -5.75
CA GLU A 136 -0.58 7.38 -6.13
C GLU A 136 -2.04 7.85 -6.06
N ASN A 137 -2.41 8.46 -4.93
CA ASN A 137 -3.77 8.95 -4.68
C ASN A 137 -4.15 10.12 -5.61
N THR A 138 -3.23 11.04 -5.87
CA THR A 138 -3.57 12.30 -6.55
C THR A 138 -3.24 12.31 -8.03
N LEU A 139 -2.36 11.41 -8.51
CA LEU A 139 -1.92 11.37 -9.90
C LEU A 139 -2.25 10.03 -10.55
N LEU A 140 -1.80 8.91 -9.97
CA LEU A 140 -1.89 7.60 -10.61
C LEU A 140 -3.34 7.09 -10.65
N MET A 141 -4.03 7.04 -9.52
CA MET A 141 -5.41 6.55 -9.46
C MET A 141 -6.37 7.41 -10.29
N PRO A 142 -6.32 8.76 -10.25
CA PRO A 142 -7.12 9.59 -11.14
C PRO A 142 -6.84 9.34 -12.63
N LEU A 143 -5.59 9.06 -13.01
CA LEU A 143 -5.23 8.68 -14.38
C LEU A 143 -5.92 7.36 -14.77
N ILE A 144 -5.89 6.34 -13.91
CA ILE A 144 -6.57 5.05 -14.14
C ILE A 144 -8.08 5.26 -14.31
N VAL A 145 -8.71 6.00 -13.39
CA VAL A 145 -10.15 6.26 -13.40
C VAL A 145 -10.57 7.10 -14.62
N ALA A 146 -9.73 8.04 -15.08
CA ALA A 146 -10.03 8.85 -16.26
C ALA A 146 -9.78 8.12 -17.60
N THR A 147 -8.89 7.12 -17.63
CA THR A 147 -8.46 6.49 -18.88
C THR A 147 -9.45 5.41 -19.35
N PRO A 148 -9.97 5.50 -20.59
CA PRO A 148 -10.75 4.42 -21.20
C PRO A 148 -9.88 3.16 -21.36
N GLY A 149 -10.41 2.00 -20.96
CA GLY A 149 -9.71 0.72 -21.06
C GLY A 149 -8.86 0.35 -19.84
N LEU A 150 -8.69 1.25 -18.87
CA LEU A 150 -8.19 0.94 -17.53
C LEU A 150 -9.33 0.94 -16.52
N SER A 151 -9.22 0.12 -15.47
CA SER A 151 -10.20 -0.01 -14.39
C SER A 151 -9.47 -0.20 -13.07
N LEU A 152 -9.67 0.72 -12.12
CA LEU A 152 -9.10 0.64 -10.78
C LEU A 152 -9.75 -0.51 -10.01
N ALA A 153 -11.07 -0.67 -10.11
CA ALA A 153 -11.80 -1.74 -9.43
C ALA A 153 -11.26 -3.12 -9.80
N ARG A 154 -10.96 -3.35 -11.07
CA ARG A 154 -10.35 -4.61 -11.54
C ARG A 154 -8.87 -4.73 -11.18
N ALA A 155 -8.14 -3.62 -11.12
CA ALA A 155 -6.73 -3.63 -10.76
C ALA A 155 -6.52 -4.04 -9.29
N VAL A 156 -7.48 -3.72 -8.41
CA VAL A 156 -7.40 -4.03 -6.97
C VAL A 156 -8.23 -5.25 -6.54
N GLU A 157 -8.94 -5.89 -7.48
CA GLU A 157 -9.81 -7.03 -7.21
C GLU A 157 -9.01 -8.21 -6.63
N GLY A 158 -9.42 -8.68 -5.44
CA GLY A 158 -8.79 -9.84 -4.78
C GLY A 158 -7.41 -9.56 -4.16
N LEU A 159 -6.96 -8.30 -4.15
CA LEU A 159 -5.67 -7.90 -3.57
C LEU A 159 -5.91 -7.22 -2.23
N HIS A 160 -6.00 -8.02 -1.16
CA HIS A 160 -6.16 -7.49 0.21
C HIS A 160 -5.06 -6.49 0.57
N GLU A 161 -3.86 -6.68 0.04
CA GLU A 161 -2.75 -5.74 0.22
C GLU A 161 -3.05 -4.33 -0.33
N LEU A 162 -3.98 -4.17 -1.28
CA LEU A 162 -4.30 -2.88 -1.90
C LEU A 162 -5.54 -2.19 -1.34
N VAL A 163 -6.43 -2.95 -0.68
CA VAL A 163 -7.70 -2.42 -0.15
C VAL A 163 -7.86 -2.61 1.36
N GLY A 164 -6.87 -3.23 2.01
CA GLY A 164 -6.93 -3.70 3.38
C GLY A 164 -7.86 -4.91 3.55
N GLU A 165 -8.00 -5.43 4.77
CA GLU A 165 -9.03 -6.43 5.09
C GLU A 165 -10.44 -5.83 4.93
N ALA A 166 -10.95 -5.79 3.72
CA ALA A 166 -12.30 -5.37 3.41
C ALA A 166 -13.02 -6.42 2.57
N HIS A 167 -13.19 -7.65 3.08
CA HIS A 167 -14.21 -8.57 2.58
C HIS A 167 -14.86 -9.50 3.63
N VAL A 168 -16.14 -9.18 3.88
CA VAL A 168 -17.32 -10.07 3.98
C VAL A 168 -17.41 -11.01 5.18
N HIS A 169 -17.97 -10.51 6.29
CA HIS A 169 -18.89 -11.31 7.10
C HIS A 169 -20.33 -11.03 6.65
N ARG A 170 -20.87 -11.92 5.81
CA ARG A 170 -22.30 -11.94 5.51
C ARG A 170 -23.00 -12.51 6.76
N PRO A 171 -23.88 -11.77 7.46
CA PRO A 171 -24.68 -12.39 8.51
C PRO A 171 -25.59 -13.40 7.82
N GLY A 172 -25.38 -14.68 8.09
CA GLY A 172 -26.32 -15.72 7.72
C GLY A 172 -27.64 -15.45 8.45
N THR A 173 -28.59 -14.82 7.77
CA THR A 173 -29.99 -14.81 8.17
C THR A 173 -30.52 -16.24 8.07
N GLY A 174 -30.95 -16.77 9.22
CA GLY A 174 -31.27 -18.17 9.39
C GLY A 174 -32.59 -18.65 8.75
N SER A 175 -32.71 -19.97 8.78
CA SER A 175 -33.94 -20.77 8.89
C SER A 175 -33.43 -22.19 9.23
N GLY A 176 -33.69 -22.79 10.39
CA GLY A 176 -35.01 -23.10 10.91
C GLY A 176 -35.38 -24.54 10.55
N SER A 177 -35.10 -25.51 11.42
CA SER A 177 -35.94 -26.72 11.59
C SER A 177 -35.61 -27.49 12.86
N SER A 178 -36.67 -27.71 13.65
CA SER A 178 -36.84 -28.70 14.71
C SER A 178 -36.25 -30.06 14.38
N VAL A 179 -35.70 -30.76 15.38
CA VAL A 179 -36.38 -31.78 16.22
C VAL A 179 -35.77 -31.77 17.61
#